data_AF-X1EB22-F1
#
_entry.id   AF-X1EB22-F1
#
_cell.length_a   1.000
_cell.length_b   1.000
_cell.length_c   1.000
_cell.angle_alpha   90.00
_cell.angle_beta   90.00
_cell.angle_gamma   90.00
#
_symmetry.space_group_name_H-M   'P 1'
#
loop_
_entity.id
_entity.type
_entity.pdbx_description
1 polymer ?
#
loop_
_entity_poly.entity_id
_entity_poly.type
_entity_poly.pdbx_seq_one_letter_code
_entity_poly.pdbx_strand_id
1 'polypeptide(L)' 'KFIRGELGKDLKLRYVPNIEFMIDEDLEHQYKLLKIITEIDDQQLNLKKDKNNE' A
#
# COMPACT_ATOMS: atom_id res chain seq x y z
N LYS A 1 5.99 21.85 17.64
CA LYS A 1 6.64 20.68 17.00
C LYS A 1 6.59 19.49 17.97
N PHE A 2 5.45 18.81 18.04
CA PHE A 2 5.24 17.67 18.93
C PHE A 2 6.01 16.44 18.42
N ILE A 3 5.61 15.90 17.26
CA ILE A 3 6.23 14.69 16.65
C ILE A 3 7.76 14.79 16.54
N ARG A 4 8.28 15.89 15.95
CA ARG A 4 9.72 16.10 15.83
C ARG A 4 10.44 16.21 17.17
N GLY A 5 9.78 16.76 18.19
CA GLY A 5 10.34 16.91 19.54
C GLY A 5 10.44 15.58 20.27
N GLU A 6 9.38 14.77 20.19
CA GLU A 6 9.36 13.42 20.79
C GLU A 6 10.37 12.49 20.10
N LEU A 7 10.45 12.50 18.77
CA LEU A 7 11.47 11.74 18.03
C LEU A 7 12.91 12.08 18.47
N GLY A 8 13.19 13.37 18.74
CA GLY A 8 14.51 13.79 19.22
C GLY A 8 14.85 13.26 20.61
N LYS A 9 13.87 13.24 21.52
CA LYS A 9 14.03 12.70 22.88
C LYS A 9 14.21 11.19 22.85
N ASP A 10 13.32 10.49 22.16
CA ASP A 10 13.26 9.03 22.15
C ASP A 10 14.48 8.41 21.47
N LEU A 11 14.91 9.00 20.34
CA LEU A 11 16.08 8.55 19.59
C LEU A 11 17.39 9.18 20.08
N LYS A 12 17.35 10.05 21.09
CA LYS A 12 18.51 10.78 21.65
C LYS A 12 19.34 11.50 20.58
N LEU A 13 18.68 12.16 19.64
CA LEU A 13 19.32 12.83 18.52
C LEU A 13 19.80 14.22 18.90
N ARG A 14 21.06 14.54 18.56
CA ARG A 14 21.61 15.90 18.69
C ARG A 14 20.92 16.90 17.75
N TYR A 15 20.56 16.44 16.56
CA TYR A 15 19.85 17.22 15.55
C TYR A 15 18.74 16.36 14.98
N VAL A 16 17.52 16.89 14.98
CA VAL A 16 16.37 16.25 14.32
C VAL A 16 16.08 17.02 13.04
N PRO A 17 16.14 16.36 11.86
CA PRO A 17 15.85 17.01 10.59
C PRO A 17 14.42 17.55 10.53
N ASN A 18 14.15 18.44 9.58
CA ASN A 18 12.76 18.79 9.27
C ASN A 18 12.04 17.57 8.72
N ILE A 19 10.79 17.39 9.15
CA ILE A 19 9.96 16.26 8.75
C ILE A 19 8.86 16.82 7.86
N GLU A 20 8.65 16.14 6.75
CA GLU A 20 7.57 16.40 5.81
C GLU A 20 6.65 15.18 5.83
N PHE A 21 5.35 15.43 5.73
CA PHE A 21 4.35 14.38 5.65
C PHE A 21 3.82 14.34 4.23
N MET A 22 3.86 13.16 3.64
CA MET A 22 3.41 12.91 2.28
C MET A 22 2.41 11.77 2.30
N ILE A 23 1.44 11.82 1.41
CA ILE A 23 0.55 10.69 1.14
C ILE A 23 1.32 9.71 0.27
N ASP A 24 1.27 8.42 0.62
CA ASP A 24 1.87 7.37 -0.18
C ASP A 24 0.95 7.06 -1.38
N GLU A 25 1.20 7.74 -2.50
CA GLU A 25 0.46 7.54 -3.75
C GLU A 25 0.77 6.18 -4.39
N ASP A 26 1.99 5.66 -4.18
CA ASP A 26 2.41 4.37 -4.70
C ASP A 26 1.58 3.23 -4.08
N LEU A 27 1.22 3.36 -2.80
CA LEU A 27 0.34 2.41 -2.14
C LEU A 27 -1.05 2.35 -2.82
N GLU A 28 -1.63 3.49 -3.19
CA GLU A 28 -2.92 3.53 -3.91
C GLU A 28 -2.79 2.84 -5.28
N HIS A 29 -1.70 3.10 -6.01
CA HIS A 29 -1.44 2.46 -7.29
C HIS A 29 -1.29 0.93 -7.15
N GLN A 30 -0.59 0.46 -6.13
CA GLN A 30 -0.46 -0.97 -5.83
C GLN A 30 -1.82 -1.63 -5.58
N TYR A 31 -2.71 -0.98 -4.81
CA TYR A 31 -4.06 -1.51 -4.59
C TYR A 31 -4.87 -1.59 -5.89
N LYS A 32 -4.75 -0.60 -6.78
CA LYS A 32 -5.41 -0.64 -8.10
C LYS A 32 -4.90 -1.80 -8.95
N LEU A 33 -3.59 -2.02 -8.99
CA LEU A 33 -3.00 -3.14 -9.73
C LEU A 33 -3.48 -4.49 -9.16
N LEU A 34 -3.44 -4.64 -7.83
CA LEU A 34 -3.88 -5.87 -7.17
C LEU A 34 -5.35 -6.16 -7.51
N LYS A 35 -6.22 -5.13 -7.48
CA LYS A 35 -7.62 -5.26 -7.85
C LYS A 35 -7.80 -5.78 -9.28
N ILE A 36 -7.09 -5.19 -10.24
CA ILE A 36 -7.15 -5.59 -11.65
C ILE A 36 -6.70 -7.05 -11.84
N ILE A 37 -5.60 -7.44 -11.19
CA ILE A 37 -5.08 -8.81 -11.26
C ILE A 37 -6.11 -9.81 -10.72
N THR A 38 -6.68 -9.53 -9.55
CA THR A 38 -7.70 -10.39 -8.93
C THR A 38 -8.94 -10.52 -9.82
N GLU A 39 -9.41 -9.42 -10.42
CA GLU A 39 -10.56 -9.45 -11.34
C GLU A 39 -10.30 -10.33 -12.56
N ILE A 40 -9.09 -10.28 -13.12
CA ILE A 40 -8.69 -11.15 -14.24
C ILE A 40 -8.66 -12.61 -13.81
N ASP A 41 -8.06 -12.92 -12.66
CA ASP A 41 -7.97 -14.30 -12.15
C ASP A 41 -9.37 -14.89 -11.88
N ASP A 42 -10.27 -14.11 -11.28
CA ASP A 42 -11.66 -14.52 -11.04
C ASP A 42 -12.41 -14.79 -12.35
N GLN A 43 -12.22 -13.97 -13.38
CA GLN A 43 -12.80 -14.20 -14.71
C GLN A 43 -12.27 -15.51 -15.31
N GLN A 44 -10.97 -15.79 -15.22
CA GLN A 44 -10.37 -17.03 -15.72
C GLN A 44 -10.88 -18.27 -14.96
N LEU A 45 -11.10 -18.16 -13.65
CA LEU A 45 -11.68 -19.23 -12.85
C LEU A 45 -13.11 -19.55 -13.25
N ASN A 46 -13.94 -18.53 -13.52
CA ASN A 46 -15.32 -18.72 -13.96
C ASN A 46 -15.38 -19.38 -15.35
N LEU A 47 -14.56 -18.94 -16.30
CA LEU A 47 -14.46 -19.56 -17.63
C LEU A 47 -14.03 -21.04 -17.59
N LYS A 48 -13.21 -21.44 -16.60
CA LYS A 48 -12.82 -22.84 -16.41
C LYS A 48 -13.94 -23.69 -15.81
N LYS A 49 -14.79 -23.11 -14.94
CA LYS A 49 -15.94 -23.82 -14.37
C LYS A 49 -17.00 -24.10 -15.42
N ASP A 50 -17.28 -23.13 -16.29
CA ASP A 50 -18.28 -23.28 -17.35
C ASP A 50 -17.91 -24.38 -18.35
N LYS A 51 -16.62 -24.53 -18.69
CA LYS A 51 -16.10 -25.59 -19.57
C LYS A 51 -16.13 -27.00 -18.98
N ASN A 52 -16.19 -27.13 -17.65
CA ASN A 52 -16.19 -28.43 -16.97
C ASN A 52 -17.61 -28.96 -16.70
N ASN A 53 -18.64 -28.16 -17.02
CA ASN A 53 -20.05 -28.51 -16.85
C ASN A 53 -20.76 -28.90 -18.17
N GLU A 54 -20.03 -28.94 -19.29
CA GLU A 54 -20.44 -29.56 -20.57
C GLU A 54 -19.84 -30.97 -20.71
#